data_AF-A0A9P7ABG4-F1
#
_entry.id   AF-A0A9P7ABG4-F1
#
_cell.length_a   1.000
_cell.length_b   1.000
_cell.length_c   1.000
_cell.angle_alpha   90.00
_cell.angle_beta   90.00
_cell.angle_gamma   90.00
#
_symmetry.space_group_name_H-M   'P 1'
#
loop_
_entity.id
_entity.type
_entity.pdbx_description
1 polymer ?
#
loop_
_entity_poly.entity_id
_entity_poly.type
_entity_poly.pdbx_seq_one_letter_code
_entity_poly.pdbx_strand_id
1 'polypeptide(L)'
;FIRVVEDFEGLVVQRLFELSKANLSSTGYKLRRQISRAIVKRSGAIRTALDKYNKLAVVQNPRRPTLQYSEILSYVALGEFDILKHSRHDILTKPWSNTTHHQMGVKYFKILRAREEITRLNVEICRLHAWIDAEDSDIKHVATELELTNPPLASEIWRLYHWQRRVNDVHRVRINRIYSLEGFT
;
A
#
# COMPACT_ATOMS: atom_id res chain seq x y z
N PHE A 1 2.64 -31.51 16.79
CA PHE A 1 1.86 -31.15 15.58
C PHE A 1 1.59 -29.65 15.52
N ILE A 2 0.89 -29.07 16.50
CA ILE A 2 0.48 -27.65 16.46
C ILE A 2 1.64 -26.66 16.21
N ARG A 3 2.75 -26.76 16.95
CA ARG A 3 3.91 -25.88 16.72
C ARG A 3 4.43 -25.94 15.28
N VAL A 4 4.36 -27.12 14.65
CA VAL A 4 4.79 -27.30 13.25
C VAL A 4 3.81 -26.62 12.30
N VAL A 5 2.52 -26.63 12.61
CA VAL A 5 1.51 -25.89 11.86
C VAL A 5 1.76 -24.38 11.99
N GLU A 6 1.95 -23.87 13.20
CA GLU A 6 2.23 -22.44 13.46
C GLU A 6 3.53 -21.98 12.76
N ASP A 7 4.61 -22.76 12.85
CA ASP A 7 5.88 -22.47 12.17
C ASP A 7 5.70 -22.45 10.64
N PHE A 8 4.96 -23.43 10.11
CA PHE A 8 4.68 -23.55 8.69
C PHE A 8 3.83 -22.38 8.17
N GLU A 9 2.76 -22.03 8.88
CA GLU A 9 1.91 -20.88 8.61
C GLU A 9 2.71 -19.58 8.62
N GLY A 10 3.55 -19.37 9.64
CA GLY A 10 4.42 -18.21 9.75
C GLY A 10 5.34 -18.06 8.53
N LEU A 11 5.92 -19.16 8.05
CA LEU A 11 6.77 -19.15 6.86
C LEU A 11 5.99 -18.80 5.58
N VAL A 12 4.76 -19.30 5.43
CA VAL A 12 3.91 -19.00 4.26
C VAL A 12 3.43 -17.54 4.28
N VAL A 13 3.02 -17.02 5.44
CA VAL A 13 2.63 -15.61 5.62
C VAL A 13 3.81 -14.68 5.37
N GLN A 14 4.98 -14.99 5.92
CA GLN A 14 6.19 -14.22 5.64
C GLN A 14 6.48 -14.19 4.13
N ARG A 15 6.33 -15.32 3.43
CA ARG A 15 6.56 -15.40 1.98
C ARG A 15 5.65 -14.47 1.19
N LEU A 16 4.41 -14.30 1.62
CA LEU A 16 3.49 -13.36 1.01
C LEU A 16 3.93 -11.91 1.15
N PHE A 17 4.38 -11.51 2.34
CA PHE A 17 4.94 -10.18 2.53
C PHE A 17 6.19 -9.94 1.68
N GLU A 18 7.00 -10.97 1.45
CA GLU A 18 8.13 -10.90 0.51
C GLU A 18 7.68 -10.69 -0.93
N LEU A 19 6.67 -11.43 -1.39
CA LEU A 19 6.12 -11.30 -2.73
C LEU A 19 5.42 -9.96 -2.95
N SER A 20 4.68 -9.45 -1.95
CA SER A 20 4.06 -8.13 -2.04
C SER A 20 5.11 -7.03 -2.16
N LYS A 21 6.21 -7.13 -1.39
CA LYS A 21 7.36 -6.22 -1.48
C LYS A 21 8.08 -6.31 -2.81
N ALA A 22 8.17 -7.50 -3.42
CA ALA A 22 8.74 -7.66 -4.75
C ALA A 22 7.92 -6.96 -5.84
N ASN A 23 6.60 -6.87 -5.65
CA ASN A 23 5.66 -6.21 -6.58
C ASN A 23 5.59 -4.68 -6.39
N LEU A 24 6.28 -4.09 -5.40
CA LEU A 24 6.32 -2.64 -5.24
C LEU A 24 7.23 -2.00 -6.30
N SER A 25 6.63 -1.14 -7.14
CA SER A 25 7.36 -0.23 -8.02
C SER A 25 8.16 0.76 -7.16
N SER A 26 9.35 1.18 -7.63
CA SER A 26 10.37 2.03 -6.95
C SER A 26 11.40 1.35 -6.02
N THR A 27 11.52 0.01 -6.03
CA THR A 27 12.52 -0.68 -5.22
C THR A 27 13.93 -0.66 -5.84
N GLY A 28 14.92 -0.04 -5.17
CA GLY A 28 16.31 0.01 -5.63
C GLY A 28 16.93 -1.37 -5.90
N TYR A 29 17.91 -1.46 -6.81
CA TYR A 29 18.48 -2.75 -7.29
C TYR A 29 19.00 -3.66 -6.16
N LYS A 30 19.74 -3.09 -5.19
CA LYS A 30 20.27 -3.84 -4.04
C LYS A 30 19.15 -4.46 -3.19
N LEU A 31 18.08 -3.73 -2.94
CA LEU A 31 16.92 -4.18 -2.18
C LEU A 31 16.15 -5.26 -2.95
N ARG A 32 15.96 -5.10 -4.27
CA ARG A 32 15.39 -6.17 -5.13
C ARG A 32 16.19 -7.47 -5.02
N ARG A 33 17.53 -7.41 -5.08
CA ARG A 33 18.40 -8.59 -4.95
C ARG A 33 18.25 -9.27 -3.58
N GLN A 34 18.12 -8.49 -2.50
CA GLN A 34 17.86 -9.03 -1.16
C GLN A 34 16.49 -9.71 -1.08
N ILE A 35 15.44 -9.08 -1.62
CA ILE A 35 14.09 -9.65 -1.67
C ILE A 35 14.11 -10.98 -2.46
N SER A 36 14.74 -11.03 -3.63
CA SER A 36 14.86 -12.26 -4.42
C SER A 36 15.60 -13.38 -3.66
N ARG A 37 16.67 -13.07 -2.93
CA ARG A 37 17.38 -14.06 -2.09
C ARG A 37 16.51 -14.54 -0.94
N ALA A 38 15.80 -13.63 -0.28
CA ALA A 38 14.93 -13.93 0.84
C ALA A 38 13.77 -14.84 0.39
N ILE A 39 13.19 -14.54 -0.77
CA ILE A 39 12.25 -15.38 -1.51
C ILE A 39 12.82 -16.80 -1.68
N VAL A 40 13.96 -16.97 -2.36
CA VAL A 40 14.51 -18.31 -2.60
C VAL A 40 14.77 -19.08 -1.29
N LYS A 41 15.35 -18.41 -0.28
CA LYS A 41 15.60 -19.00 1.05
C LYS A 41 14.29 -19.45 1.71
N ARG A 42 13.24 -18.64 1.64
CA ARG A 42 11.94 -18.95 2.24
C ARG A 42 11.23 -20.08 1.53
N SER A 43 11.35 -20.19 0.21
CA SER A 43 10.84 -21.35 -0.54
C SER A 43 11.46 -22.67 -0.07
N GLY A 44 12.76 -22.70 0.24
CA GLY A 44 13.42 -23.86 0.85
C GLY A 44 12.87 -24.19 2.23
N ALA A 45 12.76 -23.17 3.10
CA ALA A 45 12.21 -23.35 4.46
C ALA A 45 10.77 -23.87 4.46
N ILE A 46 9.92 -23.36 3.56
CA ILE A 46 8.53 -23.83 3.39
C ILE A 46 8.49 -25.30 2.99
N ARG A 47 9.35 -25.77 2.07
CA ARG A 47 9.41 -27.19 1.70
C ARG A 47 9.78 -28.08 2.88
N THR A 48 10.80 -27.71 3.65
CA THR A 48 11.21 -28.46 4.85
C THR A 48 10.11 -28.48 5.91
N ALA A 49 9.43 -27.36 6.12
CA ALA A 49 8.31 -27.27 7.07
C ALA A 49 7.09 -28.08 6.59
N LEU A 50 6.81 -28.09 5.28
CA LEU A 50 5.77 -28.92 4.66
C LEU A 50 6.03 -30.42 4.89
N ASP A 51 7.26 -30.88 4.69
CA ASP A 51 7.63 -32.28 4.92
C ASP A 51 7.40 -32.67 6.39
N LYS A 52 7.78 -31.78 7.31
CA LYS A 52 7.56 -31.97 8.75
C LYS A 52 6.07 -32.00 9.09
N TYR A 53 5.27 -31.13 8.48
CA TYR A 53 3.82 -31.12 8.61
C TYR A 53 3.22 -32.44 8.11
N ASN A 54 3.51 -32.85 6.87
CA ASN A 54 2.95 -34.05 6.25
C ASN A 54 3.29 -35.33 7.04
N LYS A 55 4.52 -35.45 7.55
CA LYS A 55 4.94 -36.56 8.42
C LYS A 55 4.09 -36.66 9.68
N LEU A 56 3.78 -35.53 10.31
CA LEU A 56 3.01 -35.50 11.56
C LEU A 56 1.50 -35.56 11.32
N ALA A 57 1.01 -35.05 10.19
CA ALA A 57 -0.40 -34.99 9.81
C ALA A 57 -1.03 -36.38 9.74
N VAL A 58 -0.28 -37.35 9.19
CA VAL A 58 -0.71 -38.75 9.06
C VAL A 58 -0.85 -39.45 10.42
N VAL A 59 -0.11 -39.02 11.43
CA VAL A 59 -0.07 -39.62 12.77
C VAL A 59 -1.08 -38.97 13.74
N GLN A 60 -1.74 -37.88 13.34
CA GLN A 60 -2.76 -37.24 14.18
C GLN A 60 -4.03 -38.09 14.30
N ASN A 61 -4.77 -37.91 15.40
CA ASN A 61 -6.11 -38.43 15.59
C ASN A 61 -7.08 -37.26 15.86
N PRO A 62 -8.00 -36.93 14.94
CA PRO A 62 -8.19 -37.52 13.62
C PRO A 62 -7.04 -37.21 12.66
N ARG A 63 -6.83 -38.10 11.68
CA ARG A 63 -5.80 -37.96 10.65
C ARG A 63 -6.03 -36.67 9.87
N ARG A 64 -4.97 -35.87 9.68
CA ARG A 64 -5.02 -34.60 8.96
C ARG A 64 -4.61 -34.78 7.50
N PRO A 65 -5.15 -33.98 6.55
CA PRO A 65 -4.77 -34.06 5.15
C PRO A 65 -3.31 -33.63 4.95
N THR A 66 -2.62 -34.31 4.06
CA THR A 66 -1.30 -33.90 3.56
C THR A 66 -1.46 -32.83 2.49
N LEU A 67 -0.49 -31.93 2.40
CA LEU A 67 -0.49 -30.82 1.45
C LEU A 67 0.66 -30.98 0.45
N GLN A 68 0.43 -30.57 -0.79
CA GLN A 68 1.43 -30.48 -1.83
C GLN A 68 1.97 -29.05 -1.93
N TYR A 69 3.23 -28.92 -2.38
CA TYR A 69 3.83 -27.59 -2.51
C TYR A 69 3.12 -26.70 -3.55
N SER A 70 2.54 -27.30 -4.60
CA SER A 70 1.72 -26.59 -5.59
C SER A 70 0.48 -25.95 -4.97
N GLU A 71 -0.18 -26.63 -4.03
CA GLU A 71 -1.35 -26.13 -3.31
C GLU A 71 -0.98 -24.94 -2.42
N ILE A 72 0.20 -24.95 -1.81
CA ILE A 72 0.71 -23.80 -1.05
C ILE A 72 0.88 -22.58 -1.96
N LEU A 73 1.41 -22.77 -3.17
CA LEU A 73 1.59 -21.67 -4.11
C LEU A 73 0.25 -21.09 -4.58
N SER A 74 -0.78 -21.92 -4.78
CA SER A 74 -2.12 -21.41 -5.10
C SER A 74 -2.74 -20.66 -3.93
N TYR A 75 -2.58 -21.14 -2.70
CA TYR A 75 -3.02 -20.43 -1.49
C TYR A 75 -2.35 -19.08 -1.32
N VAL A 76 -1.04 -19.01 -1.58
CA VAL A 76 -0.28 -17.76 -1.61
C VAL A 76 -0.80 -16.83 -2.72
N ALA A 77 -1.08 -17.34 -3.92
CA ALA A 77 -1.59 -16.50 -5.00
C ALA A 77 -3.00 -15.94 -4.72
N LEU A 78 -3.87 -16.72 -4.08
CA LEU A 78 -5.25 -16.35 -3.77
C LEU A 78 -5.39 -15.57 -2.45
N GLY A 79 -4.34 -15.54 -1.62
CA GLY A 79 -4.42 -15.02 -0.25
C GLY A 79 -5.34 -15.85 0.65
N GLU A 80 -5.72 -17.04 0.22
CA GLU A 80 -6.59 -17.97 0.94
C GLU A 80 -5.73 -18.97 1.69
N PHE A 81 -5.84 -19.01 3.00
CA PHE A 81 -5.02 -19.89 3.83
C PHE A 81 -5.87 -20.98 4.46
N ASP A 82 -6.26 -21.95 3.64
CA ASP A 82 -6.86 -23.19 4.12
C ASP A 82 -5.91 -24.04 5.00
N ILE A 83 -4.65 -23.62 5.13
CA ILE A 83 -3.74 -24.15 6.15
C ILE A 83 -4.11 -23.70 7.56
N LEU A 84 -4.64 -22.47 7.73
CA LEU A 84 -5.08 -21.89 9.01
C LEU A 84 -6.25 -22.65 9.65
N LYS A 85 -6.89 -23.52 8.87
CA LYS A 85 -7.91 -24.49 9.31
C LYS A 85 -7.45 -25.35 10.47
N HIS A 86 -6.14 -25.54 10.60
CA HIS A 86 -5.51 -26.43 11.56
C HIS A 86 -4.82 -25.69 12.72
N SER A 87 -4.90 -24.35 12.74
CA SER A 87 -4.37 -23.51 13.81
C SER A 87 -5.24 -23.54 15.07
N ARG A 88 -4.66 -23.24 16.24
CA ARG A 88 -5.33 -23.25 17.56
C ARG A 88 -6.47 -22.26 17.75
N HIS A 89 -6.62 -21.30 16.84
CA HIS A 89 -7.49 -20.14 17.08
C HIS A 89 -8.88 -20.28 16.43
N ASP A 90 -9.20 -21.47 15.91
CA ASP A 90 -10.44 -21.74 15.16
C ASP A 90 -10.73 -20.60 14.19
N ILE A 91 -9.71 -20.15 13.46
CA ILE A 91 -9.75 -18.92 12.67
C ILE A 91 -10.88 -18.98 11.64
N LEU A 92 -11.15 -20.18 11.12
CA LEU A 92 -12.26 -20.44 10.20
C LEU A 92 -13.66 -20.25 10.77
N THR A 93 -13.81 -20.36 12.10
CA THR A 93 -15.09 -20.12 12.77
C THR A 93 -15.39 -18.63 12.84
N LYS A 94 -14.39 -17.78 12.60
CA LYS A 94 -14.57 -16.34 12.62
C LYS A 94 -15.32 -15.89 11.38
N PRO A 95 -16.31 -14.99 11.47
CA PRO A 95 -17.07 -14.54 10.32
C PRO A 95 -16.21 -13.97 9.18
N TRP A 96 -15.05 -13.39 9.49
CA TRP A 96 -14.14 -12.78 8.54
C TRP A 96 -13.23 -13.77 7.78
N SER A 97 -13.16 -15.05 8.17
CA SER A 97 -12.42 -16.06 7.41
C SER A 97 -13.19 -16.58 6.20
N ASN A 98 -14.50 -16.34 6.14
CA ASN A 98 -15.30 -16.62 4.96
C ASN A 98 -14.92 -15.62 3.86
N THR A 99 -14.48 -16.12 2.70
CA THR A 99 -14.02 -15.28 1.58
C THR A 99 -15.06 -14.23 1.16
N THR A 100 -16.35 -14.58 1.12
CA THR A 100 -17.43 -13.65 0.78
C THR A 100 -17.56 -12.55 1.83
N HIS A 101 -17.58 -12.89 3.12
CA HIS A 101 -17.64 -11.90 4.20
C HIS A 101 -16.41 -10.99 4.23
N HIS A 102 -15.22 -11.55 4.01
CA HIS A 102 -13.98 -10.79 3.93
C HIS A 102 -14.03 -9.78 2.79
N GLN A 103 -14.42 -10.21 1.58
CA GLN A 103 -14.56 -9.33 0.43
C GLN A 103 -15.59 -8.22 0.68
N MET A 104 -16.71 -8.53 1.34
CA MET A 104 -17.69 -7.53 1.74
C MET A 104 -17.14 -6.56 2.78
N GLY A 105 -16.40 -7.04 3.78
CA GLY A 105 -15.72 -6.21 4.77
C GLY A 105 -14.73 -5.25 4.13
N VAL A 106 -13.88 -5.74 3.22
CA VAL A 106 -12.93 -4.90 2.46
C VAL A 106 -13.67 -3.80 1.67
N LYS A 107 -14.76 -4.15 0.96
CA LYS A 107 -15.57 -3.17 0.22
C LYS A 107 -16.22 -2.14 1.15
N TYR A 108 -16.80 -2.60 2.25
CA TYR A 108 -17.42 -1.75 3.27
C TYR A 108 -16.43 -0.74 3.85
N PHE A 109 -15.26 -1.21 4.28
CA PHE A 109 -14.23 -0.31 4.83
C PHE A 109 -13.65 0.62 3.79
N LYS A 110 -13.52 0.20 2.52
CA LYS A 110 -13.15 1.12 1.43
C LYS A 110 -14.16 2.26 1.27
N ILE A 111 -15.46 1.97 1.34
CA ILE A 111 -16.51 3.00 1.28
C ILE A 111 -16.42 3.93 2.50
N LEU A 112 -16.24 3.36 3.70
CA LEU A 112 -16.11 4.16 4.92
C LEU A 112 -14.91 5.11 4.84
N ARG A 113 -13.73 4.60 4.45
CA ARG A 113 -12.52 5.41 4.27
C ARG A 113 -12.63 6.41 3.15
N ALA A 114 -13.33 6.08 2.05
CA ALA A 114 -13.56 7.04 0.97
C ALA A 114 -14.37 8.25 1.45
N ARG A 115 -15.37 8.05 2.33
CA ARG A 115 -16.15 9.15 2.93
C ARG A 115 -15.29 10.04 3.82
N GLU A 116 -14.44 9.44 4.66
CA GLU A 116 -13.49 10.18 5.49
C GLU A 116 -12.48 10.98 4.63
N GLU A 117 -11.99 10.35 3.55
CA GLU A 117 -11.03 10.98 2.65
C GLU A 117 -11.64 12.17 1.90
N ILE A 118 -12.93 12.14 1.53
CA ILE A 118 -13.64 13.30 0.96
C ILE A 118 -13.58 14.50 1.92
N THR A 119 -13.93 14.29 3.21
CA THR A 119 -13.89 15.36 4.22
C THR A 119 -12.47 15.91 4.39
N ARG A 120 -11.47 15.03 4.39
CA ARG A 120 -10.06 15.45 4.49
C ARG A 120 -9.61 16.24 3.27
N LEU A 121 -9.96 15.78 2.07
CA LEU A 121 -9.60 16.44 0.82
C LEU A 121 -10.22 17.83 0.69
N ASN A 122 -11.43 18.06 1.19
CA ASN A 122 -12.03 19.40 1.21
C ASN A 122 -11.14 20.42 1.93
N VAL A 123 -10.53 20.02 3.06
CA VAL A 123 -9.59 20.86 3.80
C VAL A 123 -8.25 21.00 3.07
N GLU A 124 -7.69 19.88 2.59
CA GLU A 124 -6.38 19.89 1.95
C GLU A 124 -6.36 20.67 0.63
N ILE A 125 -7.44 20.61 -0.15
CA ILE A 125 -7.58 21.35 -1.41
C ILE A 125 -7.65 22.85 -1.15
N CYS A 126 -8.42 23.30 -0.15
CA CYS A 126 -8.46 24.70 0.25
C CYS A 126 -7.08 25.20 0.71
N ARG A 127 -6.36 24.39 1.50
CA ARG A 127 -4.99 24.72 1.91
C ARG A 127 -4.03 24.82 0.74
N LEU A 128 -4.12 23.88 -0.20
CA LEU A 128 -3.29 23.90 -1.41
C LEU A 128 -3.56 25.15 -2.25
N HIS A 129 -4.83 25.53 -2.42
CA HIS A 129 -5.20 26.73 -3.15
C HIS A 129 -4.63 28.00 -2.48
N ALA A 130 -4.84 28.14 -1.17
CA ALA A 130 -4.32 29.27 -0.41
C ALA A 130 -2.79 29.36 -0.46
N TRP A 131 -2.10 28.20 -0.40
CA TRP A 131 -0.65 28.14 -0.52
C TRP A 131 -0.17 28.59 -1.91
N ILE A 132 -0.81 28.14 -2.99
CA ILE A 132 -0.50 28.55 -4.36
C ILE A 132 -0.63 30.08 -4.52
N ASP A 133 -1.71 30.66 -4.00
CA ASP A 133 -1.97 32.10 -4.13
C ASP A 133 -1.01 32.94 -3.27
N ALA A 134 -0.70 32.48 -2.06
CA ALA A 134 0.30 33.13 -1.20
C ALA A 134 1.69 33.11 -1.83
N GLU A 135 2.14 31.95 -2.33
CA GLU A 135 3.44 31.81 -2.96
C GLU A 135 3.57 32.68 -4.22
N ASP A 136 2.56 32.68 -5.10
CA ASP A 136 2.55 33.54 -6.28
C ASP A 136 2.61 35.03 -5.89
N SER A 137 1.92 35.43 -4.82
CA SER A 137 1.95 36.81 -4.31
C SER A 137 3.33 37.18 -3.75
N ASP A 138 3.93 36.30 -2.97
CA ASP A 138 5.23 36.52 -2.33
C ASP A 138 6.35 36.65 -3.36
N ILE A 139 6.42 35.73 -4.33
CA ILE A 139 7.43 35.78 -5.39
C ILE A 139 7.28 37.06 -6.22
N LYS A 140 6.04 37.42 -6.56
CA LYS A 140 5.75 38.66 -7.31
C LYS A 140 6.17 39.91 -6.52
N HIS A 141 5.89 39.93 -5.22
CA HIS A 141 6.26 41.04 -4.34
C HIS A 141 7.77 41.22 -4.29
N VAL A 142 8.51 40.13 -4.02
CA VAL A 142 9.98 40.14 -3.99
C VAL A 142 10.57 40.55 -5.34
N ALA A 143 10.02 40.05 -6.46
CA ALA A 143 10.47 40.44 -7.79
C ALA A 143 10.33 41.96 -8.02
N THR A 144 9.20 42.53 -7.61
CA THR A 144 8.89 43.96 -7.75
C THR A 144 9.81 44.83 -6.88
N GLU A 145 10.07 44.43 -5.64
CA GLU A 145 10.99 45.15 -4.75
C GLU A 145 12.42 45.18 -5.32
N LEU A 146 12.87 44.05 -5.85
CA LEU A 146 14.20 43.89 -6.41
C LEU A 146 14.41 44.68 -7.70
N GLU A 147 13.36 45.10 -8.42
CA GLU A 147 13.52 45.94 -9.61
C GLU A 147 14.22 47.26 -9.30
N LEU A 148 14.02 47.80 -8.09
CA LEU A 148 14.63 49.06 -7.66
C LEU A 148 16.05 48.86 -7.10
N THR A 149 16.31 47.74 -6.43
CA THR A 149 17.57 47.51 -5.70
C THR A 149 18.58 46.66 -6.49
N ASN A 150 18.13 45.67 -7.25
CA ASN A 150 18.97 44.75 -8.02
C ASN A 150 18.24 44.21 -9.27
N PRO A 151 18.22 45.00 -10.37
CA PRO A 151 17.48 44.65 -11.58
C PRO A 151 17.89 43.30 -12.22
N PRO A 152 19.19 42.91 -12.27
CA PRO A 152 19.57 41.59 -12.77
C PRO A 152 18.94 40.43 -11.98
N LEU A 153 18.94 40.51 -10.65
CA LEU A 153 18.31 39.47 -9.82
C LEU A 153 16.78 39.48 -9.98
N ALA A 154 16.16 40.66 -10.06
CA ALA A 154 14.73 40.79 -10.32
C ALA A 154 14.32 40.08 -11.62
N SER A 155 15.11 40.21 -12.69
CA SER A 155 14.84 39.55 -13.98
C SER A 155 14.83 38.01 -13.86
N GLU A 156 15.69 37.44 -13.03
CA GLU A 156 15.75 36.00 -12.78
C GLU A 156 14.56 35.52 -11.94
N ILE A 157 14.17 36.27 -10.90
CA ILE A 157 12.98 35.97 -10.10
C ILE A 157 11.70 36.07 -10.95
N TRP A 158 11.58 37.08 -11.83
CA TRP A 158 10.47 37.16 -12.78
C TRP A 158 10.41 35.96 -13.71
N ARG A 159 11.55 35.47 -14.19
CA ARG A 159 11.60 34.25 -15.03
C ARG A 159 11.07 33.03 -14.27
N LEU A 160 11.48 32.86 -13.00
CA LEU A 160 10.98 31.81 -12.12
C LEU A 160 9.46 31.95 -11.89
N TYR A 161 9.00 33.15 -11.55
CA TYR A 161 7.59 33.47 -11.36
C TYR A 161 6.74 33.07 -12.56
N HIS A 162 7.13 33.47 -13.78
CA HIS A 162 6.37 33.13 -14.99
C HIS A 162 6.36 31.63 -15.28
N TRP A 163 7.42 30.90 -14.94
CA TRP A 163 7.42 29.45 -15.05
C TRP A 163 6.48 28.81 -14.03
N GLN A 164 6.60 29.18 -12.76
CA GLN A 164 5.81 28.63 -11.65
C GLN A 164 4.33 28.96 -11.79
N ARG A 165 3.99 30.20 -12.15
CA ARG A 165 2.61 30.63 -12.40
C ARG A 165 1.93 29.79 -13.48
N ARG A 166 2.63 29.42 -14.57
CA ARG A 166 2.04 28.55 -15.61
C ARG A 166 1.67 27.17 -15.06
N VAL A 167 2.47 26.62 -14.16
CA VAL A 167 2.17 25.36 -13.48
C VAL A 167 1.01 25.55 -12.50
N ASN A 168 1.05 26.60 -11.69
CA ASN A 168 0.03 26.96 -10.71
C ASN A 168 -1.34 27.22 -11.37
N ASP A 169 -1.38 27.82 -12.57
CA ASP A 169 -2.62 28.05 -13.31
C ASP A 169 -3.29 26.72 -13.74
N VAL A 170 -2.51 25.70 -14.09
CA VAL A 170 -3.06 24.35 -14.34
C VAL A 170 -3.66 23.75 -13.07
N HIS A 171 -3.00 23.95 -11.92
CA HIS A 171 -3.52 23.52 -10.62
C HIS A 171 -4.81 24.27 -10.27
N ARG A 172 -4.87 25.59 -10.43
CA ARG A 172 -6.06 26.42 -10.21
C ARG A 172 -7.25 25.95 -11.04
N VAL A 173 -7.05 25.66 -12.33
CA VAL A 173 -8.12 25.13 -13.19
C VAL A 173 -8.66 23.80 -12.64
N ARG A 174 -7.79 22.90 -12.16
CA ARG A 174 -8.22 21.62 -11.58
C ARG A 174 -8.92 21.82 -10.24
N ILE A 175 -8.40 22.68 -9.36
CA ILE A 175 -9.00 23.02 -8.07
C ILE A 175 -10.40 23.61 -8.28
N ASN A 176 -10.56 24.54 -9.22
CA ASN A 176 -11.86 25.12 -9.55
C ASN A 176 -12.87 24.07 -10.03
N ARG A 177 -12.44 23.07 -10.79
CA ARG A 177 -13.31 21.94 -11.16
C ARG A 177 -13.70 21.11 -9.94
N ILE A 178 -12.80 20.94 -8.98
CA ILE A 178 -13.10 20.19 -7.75
C ILE A 178 -14.11 20.94 -6.87
N TYR A 179 -14.04 22.28 -6.81
CA TYR A 179 -15.06 23.09 -6.13
C TYR A 179 -16.47 22.92 -6.72
N SER A 180 -16.58 22.52 -7.98
CA SER A 180 -17.86 22.23 -8.63
C SER A 180 -18.36 20.79 -8.41
N LEU A 181 -17.58 19.92 -7.75
CA LEU A 181 -17.99 18.54 -7.51
C LEU A 181 -18.97 18.43 -6.34
N GLU A 182 -19.90 17.50 -6.46
CA GLU A 182 -20.81 17.15 -5.37
C GLU A 182 -20.03 16.57 -4.18
N GLY A 183 -20.29 17.10 -2.98
CA GLY A 183 -19.60 16.70 -1.75
C GLY A 183 -18.40 17.56 -1.37
N PHE A 184 -18.03 18.54 -2.20
CA PHE A 184 -17.13 19.62 -1.78
C PHE A 184 -17.89 20.59 -0.86
N THR A 185 -17.37 20.82 0.35
CA THR A 185 -17.98 21.66 1.40
C THR A 185 -16.93 22.46 2.14
#